data_AF-A0A1I0Y8T0-F1
#
_entry.id   AF-A0A1I0Y8T0-F1
#
_cell.length_a   1.000
_cell.length_b   1.000
_cell.length_c   1.000
_cell.angle_alpha   90.00
_cell.angle_beta   90.00
_cell.angle_gamma   90.00
#
_symmetry.space_group_name_H-M   'P 1'
#
loop_
_entity.id
_entity.type
_entity.pdbx_description
1 polymer ?
#
loop_
_entity_poly.entity_id
_entity_poly.type
_entity_poly.pdbx_seq_one_letter_code
_entity_poly.pdbx_strand_id
1 'polypeptide(L)'
;MDRPDLDAITADELRERGSLKWTTFPGTIGAFVAEMDFGLAPEVSQALHASLDRAVTGYLPPALADGLATATADWYADSFGLRVPDAWVHHVPDVLAAFELTMDHFTAPGSAVIVPTPACMPFLEVPELHGREVVQVPSVERDGRLHIDLDAVERAFADGAGLFVLCNPHNPLGTVYRREELEALAEVVGRAGGRVFSDEIHAPIVYGEGRHVPYASVSPAAAAHTVTAVSASKAWNLAGLKCAQVILTNEADEAHWQTFGFMAGHGTANLGVIGNTAAYTAGRRWLDGVVDYLDGNRRLLAELVAEHLPGVRVTVPEGTYIAWMDFRATALTGDLGEWYREHAGVAMTDGLACGAVGAGHTRFVFALPRPLLRECSAVNTCPLPGRTAMPCTLRCPVCTTRGDASGSPRNGLVGHASPVAGSTRRSFPAVVARSCGFVPTALSPVPTSSAPAGSNRRRHPP
;
A
#
# COMPACT_ATOMS: atom_id res chain seq x y z
N MET A 1 7.09 18.19 -25.32
CA MET A 1 7.58 17.64 -24.05
C MET A 1 7.64 16.14 -24.23
N ASP A 2 8.86 15.64 -24.37
CA ASP A 2 9.13 14.21 -24.48
C ASP A 2 8.69 13.52 -23.18
N ARG A 3 8.06 12.35 -23.29
CA ARG A 3 7.79 11.52 -22.11
C ARG A 3 9.16 11.13 -21.53
N PRO A 4 9.38 11.23 -20.20
CA PRO A 4 10.62 10.75 -19.62
C PRO A 4 10.82 9.29 -19.99
N ASP A 5 12.03 8.94 -20.44
CA ASP A 5 12.39 7.57 -20.74
C ASP A 5 12.47 6.78 -19.43
N LEU A 6 11.37 6.15 -19.05
CA LEU A 6 11.26 5.38 -17.81
C LEU A 6 12.22 4.18 -17.80
N ASP A 7 12.63 3.68 -18.98
CA ASP A 7 13.58 2.56 -19.08
C ASP A 7 15.03 3.00 -18.85
N ALA A 8 15.32 4.30 -18.90
CA ALA A 8 16.64 4.85 -18.59
C ALA A 8 16.93 4.92 -17.07
N ILE A 9 15.89 4.81 -16.22
CA ILE A 9 16.03 4.85 -14.76
C ILE A 9 16.74 3.58 -14.28
N THR A 10 17.88 3.75 -13.62
CA THR A 10 18.74 2.65 -13.15
C THR A 10 18.49 2.29 -11.68
N ALA A 11 18.89 1.08 -11.28
CA ALA A 11 18.86 0.67 -9.88
C ALA A 11 19.74 1.55 -8.98
N ASP A 12 20.87 2.05 -9.48
CA ASP A 12 21.78 2.90 -8.70
C ASP A 12 21.16 4.27 -8.40
N GLU A 13 20.50 4.90 -9.38
CA GLU A 13 19.74 6.13 -9.17
C GLU A 13 18.60 5.95 -8.16
N LEU A 14 17.91 4.79 -8.18
CA LEU A 14 16.83 4.51 -7.24
C LEU A 14 17.33 4.25 -5.82
N ARG A 15 18.50 3.60 -5.66
CA ARG A 15 19.19 3.46 -4.38
C ARG A 15 19.63 4.82 -3.84
N GLU A 16 20.19 5.69 -4.69
CA GLU A 16 20.60 7.04 -4.31
C GLU A 16 19.39 7.91 -3.90
N ARG A 17 18.24 7.75 -4.57
CA ARG A 17 16.98 8.42 -4.19
C ARG A 17 16.52 8.06 -2.78
N GLY A 18 16.86 6.87 -2.28
CA GLY A 18 16.70 6.51 -0.87
C GLY A 18 15.24 6.30 -0.41
N SER A 19 14.33 5.91 -1.30
CA SER A 19 12.94 5.60 -0.94
C SER A 19 12.83 4.39 -0.02
N LEU A 20 11.69 4.23 0.68
CA LEU A 20 11.42 3.07 1.53
C LEU A 20 11.59 1.76 0.74
N LYS A 21 11.10 1.75 -0.50
CA LYS A 21 11.19 0.61 -1.44
C LYS A 21 12.62 0.12 -1.67
N TRP A 22 13.60 1.02 -1.72
CA TRP A 22 15.00 0.70 -2.07
C TRP A 22 15.95 0.65 -0.86
N THR A 23 15.50 1.11 0.31
CA THR A 23 16.33 1.18 1.53
C THR A 23 15.95 0.18 2.62
N THR A 24 14.73 -0.37 2.59
CA THR A 24 14.30 -1.37 3.60
C THR A 24 15.12 -2.65 3.50
N PHE A 25 15.43 -3.10 2.27
CA PHE A 25 16.23 -4.30 2.01
C PHE A 25 17.39 -3.95 1.05
N PRO A 26 18.49 -3.37 1.57
CA PRO A 26 19.61 -2.93 0.75
C PRO A 26 20.18 -4.06 -0.12
N GLY A 27 20.49 -3.75 -1.38
CA GLY A 27 21.04 -4.71 -2.34
C GLY A 27 19.99 -5.56 -3.07
N THR A 28 18.70 -5.41 -2.75
CA THR A 28 17.61 -6.08 -3.47
C THR A 28 16.84 -5.10 -4.38
N ILE A 29 16.11 -5.63 -5.36
CA ILE A 29 15.09 -4.86 -6.09
C ILE A 29 13.81 -4.87 -5.24
N GLY A 30 13.36 -3.69 -4.82
CA GLY A 30 12.13 -3.55 -4.06
C GLY A 30 10.88 -3.75 -4.92
N ALA A 31 10.01 -4.68 -4.53
CA ALA A 31 8.71 -4.93 -5.17
C ALA A 31 7.60 -5.20 -4.13
N PHE A 32 7.78 -4.74 -2.89
CA PHE A 32 6.87 -5.01 -1.75
C PHE A 32 5.96 -3.82 -1.43
N VAL A 33 6.47 -2.59 -1.41
CA VAL A 33 5.69 -1.39 -1.08
C VAL A 33 5.10 -0.75 -2.33
N ALA A 34 3.84 -0.30 -2.25
CA ALA A 34 3.13 0.34 -3.36
C ALA A 34 3.61 1.78 -3.57
N GLU A 35 4.81 1.91 -4.12
CA GLU A 35 5.47 3.11 -4.60
C GLU A 35 5.97 2.87 -6.03
N MET A 36 5.91 3.90 -6.87
CA MET A 36 6.48 3.81 -8.22
C MET A 36 7.94 4.23 -8.18
N ASP A 37 8.76 3.62 -9.05
CA ASP A 37 10.14 4.08 -9.29
C ASP A 37 10.20 5.26 -10.27
N PHE A 38 9.05 5.68 -10.78
CA PHE A 38 8.92 6.79 -11.71
C PHE A 38 9.07 8.14 -10.99
N GLY A 39 9.45 9.17 -11.74
CA GLY A 39 9.52 10.55 -11.24
C GLY A 39 8.13 11.14 -10.95
N LEU A 40 8.09 12.43 -10.66
CA LEU A 40 6.84 13.16 -10.48
C LEU A 40 6.32 13.68 -11.83
N ALA A 41 5.00 13.91 -11.91
CA ALA A 41 4.44 14.72 -12.98
C ALA A 41 5.09 16.11 -12.98
N PRO A 42 5.52 16.66 -14.15
CA PRO A 42 6.15 17.98 -14.21
C PRO A 42 5.33 19.08 -13.56
N GLU A 43 4.02 19.06 -13.73
CA GLU A 43 3.07 20.02 -13.18
C GLU A 43 3.03 19.96 -11.64
N VAL A 44 3.11 18.74 -11.08
CA VAL A 44 3.20 18.54 -9.63
C VAL A 44 4.54 19.05 -9.10
N SER A 45 5.66 18.68 -9.75
CA SER A 45 6.99 19.14 -9.36
C SER A 45 7.09 20.67 -9.38
N GLN A 46 6.54 21.31 -10.41
CA GLN A 46 6.52 22.76 -10.55
C GLN A 46 5.70 23.43 -9.44
N ALA A 47 4.51 22.89 -9.13
CA ALA A 47 3.66 23.42 -8.06
C ALA A 47 4.34 23.32 -6.69
N LEU A 48 5.01 22.19 -6.41
CA LEU A 48 5.75 21.99 -5.17
C LEU A 48 6.93 22.98 -5.05
N HIS A 49 7.75 23.12 -6.09
CA HIS A 49 8.86 24.09 -6.08
C HIS A 49 8.37 25.53 -5.86
N ALA A 50 7.36 25.96 -6.61
CA ALA A 50 6.80 27.30 -6.47
C ALA A 50 6.24 27.56 -5.06
N SER A 51 5.72 26.53 -4.38
CA SER A 51 5.24 26.65 -2.99
C SER A 51 6.39 26.81 -2.00
N LEU A 52 7.51 26.12 -2.22
CA LEU A 52 8.71 26.22 -1.38
C LEU A 52 9.41 27.56 -1.57
N ASP A 53 9.49 28.06 -2.80
CA ASP A 53 10.02 29.39 -3.12
C ASP A 53 9.25 30.51 -2.39
N ARG A 54 7.97 30.27 -2.10
CA ARG A 54 7.08 31.17 -1.36
C ARG A 54 6.99 30.86 0.14
N ALA A 55 7.75 29.88 0.63
CA ALA A 55 7.74 29.41 2.02
C ALA A 55 6.35 29.02 2.55
N VAL A 56 5.55 28.29 1.77
CA VAL A 56 4.21 27.80 2.17
C VAL A 56 4.33 26.60 3.14
N THR A 57 4.94 26.82 4.30
CA THR A 57 5.29 25.78 5.29
C THR A 57 4.62 25.99 6.66
N GLY A 58 3.68 26.94 6.76
CA GLY A 58 2.85 27.17 7.95
C GLY A 58 1.62 26.25 8.03
N TYR A 59 0.62 26.63 8.82
CA TYR A 59 -0.66 25.92 8.89
C TYR A 59 -1.42 25.95 7.56
N LEU A 60 -2.21 24.90 7.29
CA LEU A 60 -2.99 24.76 6.07
C LEU A 60 -4.02 25.89 5.94
N PRO A 61 -3.91 26.77 4.92
CA PRO A 61 -4.88 27.83 4.68
C PRO A 61 -6.20 27.25 4.13
N PRO A 62 -7.38 27.79 4.53
CA PRO A 62 -8.67 27.35 4.00
C PRO A 62 -8.74 27.35 2.47
N ALA A 63 -8.20 28.39 1.81
CA ALA A 63 -8.19 28.47 0.35
C ALA A 63 -7.43 27.34 -0.35
N LEU A 64 -6.41 26.74 0.29
CA LEU A 64 -5.74 25.56 -0.27
C LEU A 64 -6.62 24.30 -0.09
N ALA A 65 -7.26 24.16 1.07
CA ALA A 65 -8.19 23.08 1.33
C ALA A 65 -9.38 23.11 0.37
N ASP A 66 -10.01 24.29 0.18
CA ASP A 66 -11.12 24.49 -0.75
C ASP A 66 -10.71 24.14 -2.19
N GLY A 67 -9.52 24.58 -2.63
CA GLY A 67 -9.00 24.27 -3.96
C GLY A 67 -8.76 22.78 -4.18
N LEU A 68 -8.35 22.03 -3.15
CA LEU A 68 -8.25 20.57 -3.20
C LEU A 68 -9.63 19.90 -3.26
N ALA A 69 -10.59 20.40 -2.48
CA ALA A 69 -11.96 19.90 -2.47
C ALA A 69 -12.60 20.01 -3.86
N THR A 70 -12.56 21.20 -4.48
CA THR A 70 -13.01 21.42 -5.86
C THR A 70 -12.28 20.51 -6.85
N ALA A 71 -10.95 20.46 -6.81
CA ALA A 71 -10.17 19.64 -7.74
C ALA A 71 -10.52 18.14 -7.65
N THR A 72 -10.81 17.65 -6.46
CA THR A 72 -11.22 16.26 -6.22
C THR A 72 -12.64 16.01 -6.72
N ALA A 73 -13.58 16.90 -6.42
CA ALA A 73 -14.97 16.81 -6.86
C ALA A 73 -15.07 16.85 -8.40
N ASP A 74 -14.36 17.77 -9.05
CA ASP A 74 -14.28 17.86 -10.51
C ASP A 74 -13.65 16.61 -11.11
N TRP A 75 -12.54 16.11 -10.53
CA TRP A 75 -11.91 14.87 -11.01
C TRP A 75 -12.88 13.69 -10.98
N TYR A 76 -13.62 13.51 -9.89
CA TYR A 76 -14.58 12.42 -9.74
C TYR A 76 -15.77 12.57 -10.69
N ALA A 77 -16.26 13.79 -10.88
CA ALA A 77 -17.35 14.05 -11.82
C ALA A 77 -16.91 13.75 -13.27
N ASP A 78 -15.73 14.23 -13.66
CA ASP A 78 -15.23 14.11 -15.04
C ASP A 78 -14.74 12.69 -15.37
N SER A 79 -14.06 12.03 -14.43
CA SER A 79 -13.43 10.73 -14.67
C SER A 79 -14.40 9.57 -14.45
N PHE A 80 -15.29 9.70 -13.46
CA PHE A 80 -16.09 8.58 -12.94
C PHE A 80 -17.59 8.86 -12.89
N GLY A 81 -18.03 10.09 -13.20
CA GLY A 81 -19.45 10.46 -13.25
C GLY A 81 -20.09 10.70 -11.88
N LEU A 82 -19.33 10.66 -10.78
CA LEU A 82 -19.85 10.98 -9.45
C LEU A 82 -19.64 12.47 -9.16
N ARG A 83 -20.72 13.24 -9.17
CA ARG A 83 -20.71 14.67 -8.79
C ARG A 83 -21.17 14.83 -7.35
N VAL A 84 -20.35 15.49 -6.54
CA VAL A 84 -20.63 15.84 -5.14
C VAL A 84 -20.42 17.34 -4.93
N PRO A 85 -21.05 17.96 -3.93
CA PRO A 85 -20.68 19.32 -3.51
C PRO A 85 -19.23 19.35 -3.00
N ASP A 86 -18.47 20.38 -3.40
CA ASP A 86 -17.08 20.57 -2.95
C ASP A 86 -16.97 20.56 -1.41
N ALA A 87 -17.95 21.16 -0.74
CA ALA A 87 -18.02 21.20 0.73
C ALA A 87 -18.12 19.81 1.39
N TRP A 88 -18.45 18.76 0.64
CA TRP A 88 -18.54 17.37 1.12
C TRP A 88 -17.25 16.58 0.86
N VAL A 89 -16.20 17.26 0.41
CA VAL A 89 -14.86 16.70 0.21
C VAL A 89 -13.91 17.27 1.26
N HIS A 90 -13.41 16.41 2.13
CA HIS A 90 -12.62 16.80 3.30
C HIS A 90 -11.20 16.25 3.21
N HIS A 91 -10.20 17.07 3.54
CA HIS A 91 -8.82 16.61 3.55
C HIS A 91 -8.49 15.83 4.83
N VAL A 92 -7.65 14.81 4.70
CA VAL A 92 -7.06 14.01 5.79
C VAL A 92 -5.59 13.70 5.48
N PRO A 93 -4.75 13.33 6.46
CA PRO A 93 -3.34 13.06 6.21
C PRO A 93 -3.08 11.89 5.25
N ASP A 94 -3.91 10.85 5.28
CA ASP A 94 -3.86 9.72 4.36
C ASP A 94 -5.16 8.89 4.43
N VAL A 95 -5.27 7.88 3.58
CA VAL A 95 -6.45 6.99 3.52
C VAL A 95 -6.59 6.12 4.77
N LEU A 96 -5.50 5.81 5.48
CA LEU A 96 -5.60 5.06 6.74
C LEU A 96 -6.22 5.91 7.85
N ALA A 97 -5.87 7.19 7.92
CA ALA A 97 -6.57 8.13 8.81
C ALA A 97 -8.06 8.23 8.47
N ALA A 98 -8.44 8.23 7.18
CA ALA A 98 -9.86 8.17 6.80
C ALA A 98 -10.52 6.87 7.29
N PHE A 99 -9.82 5.74 7.22
CA PHE A 99 -10.32 4.45 7.70
C PHE A 99 -10.54 4.45 9.22
N GLU A 100 -9.55 4.93 9.99
CA GLU A 100 -9.64 5.10 11.45
C GLU A 100 -10.83 5.99 11.83
N LEU A 101 -10.97 7.16 11.19
CA LEU A 101 -12.08 8.08 11.41
C LEU A 101 -13.43 7.43 11.07
N THR A 102 -13.49 6.63 10.01
CA THR A 102 -14.71 5.91 9.62
C THR A 102 -15.14 4.94 10.71
N MET A 103 -14.21 4.15 11.26
CA MET A 103 -14.50 3.24 12.36
C MET A 103 -14.96 4.01 13.61
N ASP A 104 -14.23 5.06 14.00
CA ASP A 104 -14.44 5.72 15.29
C ASP A 104 -15.70 6.62 15.31
N HIS A 105 -16.05 7.24 14.19
CA HIS A 105 -17.13 8.22 14.14
C HIS A 105 -18.41 7.67 13.49
N PHE A 106 -18.31 6.75 12.52
CA PHE A 106 -19.48 6.32 11.74
C PHE A 106 -19.99 4.93 12.12
N THR A 107 -19.36 4.24 13.08
CA THR A 107 -19.79 2.90 13.52
C THR A 107 -19.98 2.85 15.03
N ALA A 108 -20.81 1.91 15.50
CA ALA A 108 -20.99 1.68 16.93
C ALA A 108 -19.65 1.25 17.57
N PRO A 109 -19.24 1.78 18.74
CA PRO A 109 -18.01 1.38 19.41
C PRO A 109 -17.89 -0.13 19.58
N GLY A 110 -16.73 -0.70 19.26
CA GLY A 110 -16.46 -2.14 19.37
C GLY A 110 -17.12 -3.02 18.30
N SER A 111 -17.97 -2.48 17.42
CA SER A 111 -18.53 -3.27 16.30
C SER A 111 -17.41 -3.75 15.38
N ALA A 112 -17.55 -5.00 14.92
CA ALA A 112 -16.54 -5.67 14.10
C ALA A 112 -16.46 -5.08 12.68
N VAL A 113 -15.33 -5.29 12.02
CA VAL A 113 -15.02 -4.83 10.67
C VAL A 113 -14.88 -6.02 9.73
N ILE A 114 -15.70 -6.06 8.69
CA ILE A 114 -15.68 -7.10 7.65
C ILE A 114 -14.62 -6.74 6.61
N VAL A 115 -13.70 -7.66 6.37
CA VAL A 115 -12.58 -7.46 5.43
C VAL A 115 -12.54 -8.61 4.43
N PRO A 116 -12.86 -8.36 3.14
CA PRO A 116 -12.61 -9.32 2.08
C PRO A 116 -11.13 -9.68 2.01
N THR A 117 -10.80 -10.97 1.93
CA THR A 117 -9.42 -11.46 1.85
C THR A 117 -9.14 -12.21 0.54
N PRO A 118 -7.91 -12.17 0.01
CA PRO A 118 -6.72 -11.47 0.54
C PRO A 118 -6.91 -9.95 0.51
N ALA A 119 -6.29 -9.22 1.44
CA ALA A 119 -6.53 -7.79 1.64
C ALA A 119 -5.23 -6.97 1.70
N CYS A 120 -5.36 -5.65 1.59
CA CYS A 120 -4.30 -4.74 2.03
C CYS A 120 -4.08 -4.90 3.54
N MET A 121 -2.85 -5.17 3.97
CA MET A 121 -2.44 -5.49 5.34
C MET A 121 -2.98 -4.52 6.40
N PRO A 122 -2.97 -3.19 6.19
CA PRO A 122 -3.56 -2.27 7.16
C PRO A 122 -5.04 -2.53 7.48
N PHE A 123 -5.83 -3.10 6.56
CA PHE A 123 -7.22 -3.45 6.85
C PHE A 123 -7.37 -4.61 7.84
N LEU A 124 -6.34 -5.44 7.97
CA LEU A 124 -6.30 -6.53 8.94
C LEU A 124 -5.70 -6.10 10.28
N GLU A 125 -4.86 -5.06 10.29
CA GLU A 125 -4.09 -4.66 11.47
C GLU A 125 -4.72 -3.46 12.21
N VAL A 126 -5.14 -2.43 11.48
CA VAL A 126 -5.63 -1.17 12.06
C VAL A 126 -6.90 -1.35 12.90
N PRO A 127 -7.90 -2.18 12.52
CA PRO A 127 -9.10 -2.35 13.34
C PRO A 127 -8.79 -2.85 14.74
N GLU A 128 -7.83 -3.76 14.91
CA GLU A 128 -7.45 -4.29 16.22
C GLU A 128 -6.88 -3.20 17.14
N LEU A 129 -6.16 -2.22 16.57
CA LEU A 129 -5.63 -1.06 17.30
C LEU A 129 -6.73 -0.14 17.82
N HIS A 130 -7.90 -0.16 17.18
CA HIS A 130 -9.11 0.55 17.57
C HIS A 130 -10.08 -0.32 18.38
N GLY A 131 -9.61 -1.48 18.87
CA GLY A 131 -10.42 -2.41 19.66
C GLY A 131 -11.57 -3.04 18.88
N ARG A 132 -11.41 -3.20 17.55
CA ARG A 132 -12.39 -3.83 16.67
C ARG A 132 -11.91 -5.22 16.26
N GLU A 133 -12.83 -6.18 16.27
CA GLU A 133 -12.58 -7.50 15.67
C GLU A 133 -12.57 -7.39 14.15
N VAL A 134 -11.66 -8.13 13.49
CA VAL A 134 -11.63 -8.28 12.04
C VAL A 134 -12.32 -9.58 11.63
N VAL A 135 -13.45 -9.46 10.93
CA VAL A 135 -14.13 -10.60 10.30
C VAL A 135 -13.57 -10.77 8.89
N GLN A 136 -12.61 -11.67 8.73
CA GLN A 136 -12.06 -12.01 7.42
C GLN A 136 -13.09 -12.78 6.60
N VAL A 137 -13.39 -12.29 5.39
CA VAL A 137 -14.27 -12.93 4.42
C VAL A 137 -13.44 -13.35 3.20
N PRO A 138 -13.01 -14.62 3.10
CA PRO A 138 -12.32 -15.13 1.91
C PRO A 138 -13.09 -14.87 0.63
N SER A 139 -12.43 -14.29 -0.37
CA SER A 139 -12.98 -14.14 -1.71
C SER A 139 -13.22 -15.51 -2.34
N VAL A 140 -14.30 -15.64 -3.09
CA VAL A 140 -14.72 -16.90 -3.72
C VAL A 140 -14.42 -16.86 -5.22
N GLU A 141 -13.84 -17.92 -5.75
CA GLU A 141 -13.57 -18.02 -7.18
C GLU A 141 -14.86 -18.43 -7.92
N ARG A 142 -15.23 -17.64 -8.94
CA ARG A 142 -16.31 -17.95 -9.88
C ARG A 142 -15.84 -17.58 -11.29
N ASP A 143 -15.90 -18.55 -12.18
CA ASP A 143 -15.47 -18.42 -13.59
C ASP A 143 -14.02 -17.90 -13.74
N GLY A 144 -13.12 -18.33 -12.85
CA GLY A 144 -11.71 -17.94 -12.88
C GLY A 144 -11.41 -16.53 -12.38
N ARG A 145 -12.40 -15.82 -11.81
CA ARG A 145 -12.24 -14.51 -11.15
C ARG A 145 -12.62 -14.64 -9.68
N LEU A 146 -11.94 -13.92 -8.80
CA LEU A 146 -12.28 -13.86 -7.38
C LEU A 146 -13.35 -12.79 -7.15
N HIS A 147 -14.37 -13.13 -6.37
CA HIS A 147 -15.52 -12.28 -6.06
C HIS A 147 -15.69 -12.17 -4.55
N ILE A 148 -16.37 -11.11 -4.10
CA ILE A 148 -16.78 -10.96 -2.71
C ILE A 148 -17.83 -12.04 -2.39
N ASP A 149 -17.64 -12.76 -1.28
CA ASP A 149 -18.65 -13.68 -0.76
C ASP A 149 -19.76 -12.89 -0.04
N LEU A 150 -20.78 -12.49 -0.81
CA LEU A 150 -21.91 -11.71 -0.31
C LEU A 150 -22.69 -12.42 0.80
N ASP A 151 -22.77 -13.77 0.76
CA ASP A 151 -23.49 -14.53 1.79
C ASP A 151 -22.72 -14.48 3.12
N ALA A 152 -21.38 -14.53 3.07
CA ALA A 152 -20.53 -14.35 4.25
C ALA A 152 -20.58 -12.92 4.79
N VAL A 153 -20.65 -11.92 3.91
CA VAL A 153 -20.84 -10.52 4.30
C VAL A 153 -22.18 -10.34 5.02
N GLU A 154 -23.27 -10.90 4.47
CA GLU A 154 -24.60 -10.83 5.09
C GLU A 154 -24.62 -11.48 6.49
N ARG A 155 -24.00 -12.66 6.63
CA ARG A 155 -23.86 -13.32 7.94
C ARG A 155 -23.07 -12.47 8.94
N ALA A 156 -21.94 -11.90 8.53
CA ALA A 156 -21.11 -11.07 9.40
C ALA A 156 -21.86 -9.82 9.89
N PHE A 157 -22.66 -9.20 9.03
CA PHE A 157 -23.55 -8.12 9.44
C PHE A 157 -24.65 -8.59 10.40
N ALA A 158 -25.27 -9.74 10.14
CA ALA A 158 -26.27 -10.33 11.04
C ALA A 158 -25.68 -10.66 12.43
N ASP A 159 -24.40 -10.99 12.49
CA ASP A 159 -23.63 -11.23 13.73
C ASP A 159 -23.18 -9.93 14.43
N GLY A 160 -23.52 -8.75 13.89
CA GLY A 160 -23.32 -7.46 14.53
C GLY A 160 -22.08 -6.67 14.07
N ALA A 161 -21.44 -7.07 12.96
CA ALA A 161 -20.42 -6.24 12.34
C ALA A 161 -21.02 -4.88 11.90
N GLY A 162 -20.24 -3.81 12.06
CA GLY A 162 -20.71 -2.43 11.79
C GLY A 162 -20.22 -1.85 10.48
N LEU A 163 -19.12 -2.40 9.93
CA LEU A 163 -18.41 -1.82 8.79
C LEU A 163 -17.95 -2.90 7.82
N PHE A 164 -18.14 -2.67 6.54
CA PHE A 164 -17.48 -3.41 5.47
C PHE A 164 -16.40 -2.55 4.82
N VAL A 165 -15.21 -3.11 4.64
CA VAL A 165 -14.11 -2.46 3.90
C VAL A 165 -14.15 -2.88 2.45
N LEU A 166 -14.44 -1.92 1.57
CA LEU A 166 -14.34 -2.08 0.13
C LEU A 166 -13.04 -1.44 -0.37
N CYS A 167 -12.12 -2.25 -0.91
CA CYS A 167 -10.97 -1.74 -1.65
C CYS A 167 -11.28 -1.85 -3.15
N ASN A 168 -11.40 -0.73 -3.85
CA ASN A 168 -11.84 -0.69 -5.25
C ASN A 168 -11.10 0.39 -6.06
N PRO A 169 -10.16 0.03 -6.94
CA PRO A 169 -9.71 -1.32 -7.30
C PRO A 169 -9.04 -2.08 -6.15
N HIS A 170 -9.25 -3.39 -6.12
CA HIS A 170 -8.89 -4.26 -5.00
C HIS A 170 -7.38 -4.53 -4.93
N ASN A 171 -6.74 -4.22 -3.80
CA ASN A 171 -5.37 -4.64 -3.48
C ASN A 171 -5.40 -5.85 -2.51
N PRO A 172 -4.85 -7.03 -2.89
CA PRO A 172 -3.85 -7.25 -3.94
C PRO A 172 -4.36 -7.83 -5.27
N LEU A 173 -5.64 -8.20 -5.38
CA LEU A 173 -6.17 -8.93 -6.54
C LEU A 173 -6.13 -8.17 -7.86
N GLY A 174 -6.06 -6.85 -7.81
CA GLY A 174 -6.14 -5.96 -8.96
C GLY A 174 -7.53 -5.88 -9.59
N THR A 175 -8.55 -6.45 -8.95
CA THR A 175 -9.94 -6.46 -9.44
C THR A 175 -10.51 -5.03 -9.48
N VAL A 176 -11.13 -4.68 -10.60
CA VAL A 176 -11.96 -3.48 -10.75
C VAL A 176 -13.41 -3.95 -10.73
N TYR A 177 -14.12 -3.67 -9.64
CA TYR A 177 -15.48 -4.20 -9.46
C TYR A 177 -16.43 -3.56 -10.47
N ARG A 178 -17.27 -4.40 -11.08
CA ARG A 178 -18.33 -3.98 -11.99
C ARG A 178 -19.50 -3.40 -11.20
N ARG A 179 -20.28 -2.55 -11.87
CA ARG A 179 -21.45 -1.90 -11.28
C ARG A 179 -22.40 -2.92 -10.64
N GLU A 180 -22.69 -4.02 -11.33
CA GLU A 180 -23.65 -5.03 -10.85
C GLU A 180 -23.15 -5.74 -9.58
N GLU A 181 -21.83 -5.93 -9.46
CA GLU A 181 -21.21 -6.52 -8.26
C GLU A 181 -21.32 -5.57 -7.06
N LEU A 182 -21.11 -4.28 -7.31
CA LEU A 182 -21.22 -3.22 -6.30
C LEU A 182 -22.69 -2.98 -5.90
N GLU A 183 -23.63 -3.06 -6.84
CA GLU A 183 -25.07 -2.98 -6.55
C GLU A 183 -25.51 -4.15 -5.66
N ALA A 184 -25.07 -5.37 -5.96
CA ALA A 184 -25.37 -6.53 -5.13
C ALA A 184 -24.81 -6.40 -3.70
N LEU A 185 -23.60 -5.84 -3.54
CA LEU A 185 -23.05 -5.49 -2.24
C LEU A 185 -23.92 -4.42 -1.53
N ALA A 186 -24.31 -3.37 -2.23
CA ALA A 186 -25.12 -2.28 -1.68
C ALA A 186 -26.47 -2.77 -1.13
N GLU A 187 -27.11 -3.73 -1.79
CA GLU A 187 -28.34 -4.36 -1.30
C GLU A 187 -28.11 -5.12 0.02
N VAL A 188 -27.02 -5.90 0.12
CA VAL A 188 -26.68 -6.62 1.36
C VAL A 188 -26.43 -5.65 2.51
N VAL A 189 -25.60 -4.62 2.30
CA VAL A 189 -25.31 -3.62 3.34
C VAL A 189 -26.56 -2.83 3.73
N GLY A 190 -27.38 -2.45 2.74
CA GLY A 190 -28.60 -1.69 2.95
C GLY A 190 -29.63 -2.45 3.80
N ARG A 191 -29.82 -3.76 3.55
CA ARG A 191 -30.69 -4.61 4.39
C ARG A 191 -30.19 -4.75 5.82
N ALA A 192 -28.87 -4.79 6.00
CA ALA A 192 -28.24 -4.89 7.31
C ALA A 192 -28.21 -3.57 8.10
N GLY A 193 -28.35 -2.42 7.43
CA GLY A 193 -28.10 -1.11 8.04
C GLY A 193 -26.63 -0.89 8.39
N GLY A 194 -25.71 -1.58 7.70
CA GLY A 194 -24.27 -1.47 7.91
C GLY A 194 -23.67 -0.22 7.24
N ARG A 195 -22.36 0.00 7.45
CA ARG A 195 -21.59 1.05 6.78
C ARG A 195 -20.59 0.45 5.79
N VAL A 196 -20.16 1.25 4.82
CA VAL A 196 -19.03 0.92 3.93
C VAL A 196 -17.94 1.98 4.01
N PHE A 197 -16.70 1.54 4.25
CA PHE A 197 -15.51 2.33 3.94
C PHE A 197 -15.04 1.94 2.53
N SER A 198 -15.15 2.87 1.57
CA SER A 198 -14.73 2.65 0.19
C SER A 198 -13.34 3.26 -0.03
N ASP A 199 -12.29 2.44 0.03
CA ASP A 199 -10.94 2.83 -0.38
C ASP A 199 -10.84 2.79 -1.91
N GLU A 200 -10.85 3.98 -2.51
CA GLU A 200 -10.75 4.20 -3.96
C GLU A 200 -9.40 4.85 -4.34
N ILE A 201 -8.36 4.66 -3.51
CA ILE A 201 -7.02 5.25 -3.72
C ILE A 201 -6.36 4.84 -5.04
N HIS A 202 -6.75 3.68 -5.59
CA HIS A 202 -6.24 3.15 -6.86
C HIS A 202 -7.13 3.45 -8.07
N ALA A 203 -8.26 4.14 -7.88
CA ALA A 203 -9.25 4.42 -8.93
C ALA A 203 -8.69 4.99 -10.24
N PRO A 204 -7.67 5.87 -10.24
CA PRO A 204 -7.12 6.39 -11.49
C PRO A 204 -6.26 5.39 -12.28
N ILE A 205 -5.94 4.21 -11.73
CA ILE A 205 -5.07 3.20 -12.35
C ILE A 205 -5.94 2.00 -12.76
N VAL A 206 -6.61 2.11 -13.90
CA VAL A 206 -7.42 1.04 -14.51
C VAL A 206 -6.94 0.81 -15.94
N TYR A 207 -6.83 -0.45 -16.35
CA TYR A 207 -6.30 -0.82 -17.67
C TYR A 207 -7.39 -1.16 -18.68
N GLY A 208 -7.03 -1.04 -19.95
CA GLY A 208 -7.90 -1.44 -21.07
C GLY A 208 -9.19 -0.63 -21.13
N GLU A 209 -10.30 -1.31 -21.41
CA GLU A 209 -11.64 -0.70 -21.51
C GLU A 209 -12.38 -0.63 -20.16
N GLY A 210 -11.77 -1.16 -19.09
CA GLY A 210 -12.32 -1.10 -17.75
C GLY A 210 -12.51 0.35 -17.30
N ARG A 211 -13.49 0.56 -16.41
CA ARG A 211 -13.70 1.86 -15.76
C ARG A 211 -13.92 1.62 -14.28
N HIS A 212 -13.32 2.48 -13.47
CA HIS A 212 -13.64 2.55 -12.05
C HIS A 212 -15.09 3.01 -11.88
N VAL A 213 -15.82 2.34 -10.99
CA VAL A 213 -17.17 2.71 -10.58
C VAL A 213 -17.11 3.08 -9.09
N PRO A 214 -17.27 4.37 -8.75
CA PRO A 214 -17.34 4.78 -7.34
C PRO A 214 -18.51 4.09 -6.67
N TYR A 215 -18.28 3.46 -5.52
CA TYR A 215 -19.32 2.64 -4.87
C TYR A 215 -20.55 3.47 -4.51
N ALA A 216 -20.35 4.69 -3.99
CA ALA A 216 -21.44 5.60 -3.68
C ALA A 216 -22.30 6.01 -4.89
N SER A 217 -21.84 5.78 -6.13
CA SER A 217 -22.58 6.10 -7.36
C SER A 217 -23.55 4.99 -7.82
N VAL A 218 -23.55 3.82 -7.16
CA VAL A 218 -24.30 2.65 -7.67
C VAL A 218 -25.77 2.66 -7.29
N SER A 219 -26.12 3.24 -6.14
CA SER A 219 -27.51 3.41 -5.72
C SER A 219 -27.63 4.52 -4.66
N PRO A 220 -28.83 5.08 -4.43
CA PRO A 220 -29.07 5.97 -3.30
C PRO A 220 -28.76 5.32 -1.94
N ALA A 221 -28.96 4.01 -1.81
CA ALA A 221 -28.61 3.26 -0.61
C ALA A 221 -27.08 3.26 -0.40
N ALA A 222 -26.30 3.02 -1.46
CA ALA A 222 -24.85 3.11 -1.40
C ALA A 222 -24.38 4.51 -0.96
N ALA A 223 -24.91 5.57 -1.56
CA ALA A 223 -24.60 6.95 -1.17
C ALA A 223 -24.95 7.28 0.29
N ALA A 224 -25.97 6.62 0.86
CA ALA A 224 -26.42 6.89 2.22
C ALA A 224 -25.55 6.26 3.31
N HIS A 225 -24.75 5.22 3.02
CA HIS A 225 -23.97 4.50 4.04
C HIS A 225 -22.45 4.49 3.81
N THR A 226 -21.97 5.16 2.76
CA THR A 226 -20.56 5.12 2.36
C THR A 226 -19.77 6.34 2.82
N VAL A 227 -18.59 6.06 3.39
CA VAL A 227 -17.49 7.02 3.48
C VAL A 227 -16.44 6.60 2.45
N THR A 228 -16.20 7.42 1.42
CA THR A 228 -15.23 7.12 0.37
C THR A 228 -13.91 7.82 0.67
N ALA A 229 -12.78 7.13 0.56
CA ALA A 229 -11.44 7.67 0.73
C ALA A 229 -10.63 7.57 -0.56
N VAL A 230 -9.98 8.67 -0.92
CA VAL A 230 -9.30 8.85 -2.22
C VAL A 230 -7.99 9.62 -2.03
N SER A 231 -7.05 9.51 -2.96
CA SER A 231 -5.82 10.31 -2.93
C SER A 231 -5.09 10.24 -4.26
N ALA A 232 -4.37 11.30 -4.61
CA ALA A 232 -3.41 11.26 -5.71
C ALA A 232 -2.15 10.44 -5.39
N SER A 233 -1.97 10.00 -4.13
CA SER A 233 -0.75 9.35 -3.63
C SER A 233 -0.32 8.12 -4.42
N LYS A 234 -1.26 7.26 -4.84
CA LYS A 234 -0.92 6.03 -5.57
C LYS A 234 -0.77 6.26 -7.05
N ALA A 235 -1.65 7.05 -7.66
CA ALA A 235 -1.64 7.30 -9.10
C ALA A 235 -0.53 8.27 -9.54
N TRP A 236 -0.13 9.22 -8.71
CA TRP A 236 0.93 10.21 -9.00
C TRP A 236 2.18 10.09 -8.13
N ASN A 237 2.33 8.99 -7.39
CA ASN A 237 3.51 8.69 -6.57
C ASN A 237 3.80 9.73 -5.47
N LEU A 238 2.75 10.16 -4.74
CA LEU A 238 2.79 11.26 -3.76
C LEU A 238 2.58 10.81 -2.30
N ALA A 239 2.73 9.52 -2.00
CA ALA A 239 2.40 8.95 -0.67
C ALA A 239 3.13 9.64 0.50
N GLY A 240 4.40 10.03 0.30
CA GLY A 240 5.19 10.73 1.31
C GLY A 240 4.71 12.15 1.62
N LEU A 241 3.84 12.75 0.80
CA LEU A 241 3.36 14.13 0.99
C LEU A 241 2.16 14.25 1.94
N LYS A 242 1.61 13.13 2.44
CA LYS A 242 0.58 13.09 3.48
C LYS A 242 -0.65 13.97 3.17
N CYS A 243 -1.37 13.57 2.12
CA CYS A 243 -2.69 14.10 1.82
C CYS A 243 -3.58 13.05 1.12
N ALA A 244 -4.79 12.89 1.64
CA ALA A 244 -5.90 12.17 1.04
C ALA A 244 -7.19 12.98 1.24
N GLN A 245 -8.28 12.51 0.66
CA GLN A 245 -9.59 13.15 0.75
C GLN A 245 -10.64 12.11 1.14
N VAL A 246 -11.58 12.53 1.99
CA VAL A 246 -12.82 11.83 2.30
C VAL A 246 -13.93 12.48 1.48
N ILE A 247 -14.70 11.69 0.75
CA ILE A 247 -15.88 12.11 0.01
C ILE A 247 -17.11 11.56 0.73
N LEU A 248 -17.99 12.45 1.16
CA LEU A 248 -19.29 12.13 1.71
C LEU A 248 -20.35 12.37 0.64
N THR A 249 -21.42 11.55 0.66
CA THR A 249 -22.44 11.54 -0.40
C THR A 249 -23.87 11.69 0.13
N ASN A 250 -24.02 12.03 1.40
CA ASN A 250 -25.29 12.36 2.02
C ASN A 250 -25.14 13.44 3.10
N GLU A 251 -26.22 14.18 3.34
CA GLU A 251 -26.25 15.32 4.26
C GLU A 251 -26.06 14.91 5.73
N ALA A 252 -26.51 13.72 6.12
CA ALA A 252 -26.40 13.27 7.52
C ALA A 252 -24.94 13.02 7.92
N ASP A 253 -24.18 12.34 7.06
CA ASP A 253 -22.76 12.11 7.27
C ASP A 253 -21.96 13.41 7.19
N GLU A 254 -22.32 14.31 6.28
CA GLU A 254 -21.70 15.64 6.21
C GLU A 254 -21.93 16.42 7.52
N ALA A 255 -23.18 16.50 7.98
CA ALA A 255 -23.51 17.18 9.22
C ALA A 255 -22.78 16.56 10.43
N HIS A 256 -22.60 15.24 10.43
CA HIS A 256 -21.83 14.54 11.45
C HIS A 256 -20.33 14.90 11.36
N TRP A 257 -19.75 14.89 10.16
CA TRP A 257 -18.36 15.24 9.92
C TRP A 257 -18.02 16.63 10.45
N GLN A 258 -18.89 17.62 10.25
CA GLN A 258 -18.69 18.99 10.73
C GLN A 258 -18.48 19.10 12.25
N THR A 259 -18.86 18.07 13.03
CA THR A 259 -18.65 18.06 14.49
C THR A 259 -17.21 17.75 14.91
N PHE A 260 -16.40 17.09 14.05
CA PHE A 260 -15.03 16.68 14.37
C PHE A 260 -14.01 16.93 13.23
N GLY A 261 -14.48 17.26 12.04
CA GLY A 261 -13.70 17.35 10.79
C GLY A 261 -12.49 18.28 10.86
N PHE A 262 -12.59 19.35 11.64
CA PHE A 262 -11.46 20.26 11.90
C PHE A 262 -10.24 19.52 12.46
N MET A 263 -10.43 18.59 13.40
CA MET A 263 -9.35 17.79 13.97
C MET A 263 -8.94 16.65 13.05
N ALA A 264 -9.88 16.06 12.30
CA ALA A 264 -9.60 15.02 11.30
C ALA A 264 -8.57 15.45 10.25
N GLY A 265 -8.66 16.71 9.78
CA GLY A 265 -7.75 17.26 8.78
C GLY A 265 -6.40 17.75 9.32
N HIS A 266 -6.18 17.76 10.63
CA HIS A 266 -5.02 18.43 11.25
C HIS A 266 -3.65 17.86 10.79
N GLY A 267 -3.60 16.57 10.46
CA GLY A 267 -2.37 15.93 10.00
C GLY A 267 -2.01 16.19 8.52
N THR A 268 -2.89 16.83 7.75
CA THR A 268 -2.66 17.03 6.31
C THR A 268 -1.56 18.07 6.06
N ALA A 269 -0.56 17.72 5.26
CA ALA A 269 0.53 18.64 4.94
C ALA A 269 0.17 19.56 3.76
N ASN A 270 0.57 20.83 3.83
CA ASN A 270 0.36 21.81 2.75
C ASN A 270 0.91 21.33 1.40
N LEU A 271 2.11 20.75 1.40
CA LEU A 271 2.73 20.20 0.18
C LEU A 271 1.92 19.03 -0.39
N GLY A 272 1.28 18.24 0.48
CA GLY A 272 0.35 17.19 0.08
C GLY A 272 -0.87 17.74 -0.62
N VAL A 273 -1.50 18.78 -0.06
CA VAL A 273 -2.65 19.46 -0.65
C VAL A 273 -2.29 20.03 -2.02
N ILE A 274 -1.20 20.80 -2.10
CA ILE A 274 -0.72 21.42 -3.34
C ILE A 274 -0.40 20.35 -4.41
N GLY A 275 0.28 19.27 -4.01
CA GLY A 275 0.62 18.17 -4.92
C GLY A 275 -0.61 17.42 -5.43
N ASN A 276 -1.60 17.14 -4.57
CA ASN A 276 -2.84 16.48 -4.96
C ASN A 276 -3.68 17.39 -5.88
N THR A 277 -3.81 18.68 -5.58
CA THR A 277 -4.52 19.64 -6.44
C THR A 277 -3.87 19.72 -7.82
N ALA A 278 -2.55 19.84 -7.91
CA ALA A 278 -1.84 19.87 -9.19
C ALA A 278 -2.00 18.56 -9.97
N ALA A 279 -1.99 17.41 -9.28
CA ALA A 279 -2.19 16.10 -9.88
C ALA A 279 -3.58 15.98 -10.54
N TYR A 280 -4.64 16.36 -9.82
CA TYR A 280 -6.01 16.30 -10.35
C TYR A 280 -6.25 17.33 -11.47
N THR A 281 -5.76 18.56 -11.32
CA THR A 281 -6.08 19.65 -12.27
C THR A 281 -5.23 19.63 -13.54
N ALA A 282 -3.99 19.12 -13.47
CA ALA A 282 -3.03 19.22 -14.57
C ALA A 282 -2.23 17.93 -14.83
N GLY A 283 -2.28 16.94 -13.92
CA GLY A 283 -1.48 15.73 -13.99
C GLY A 283 -2.01 14.62 -14.91
N ARG A 284 -3.16 14.81 -15.59
CA ARG A 284 -3.81 13.76 -16.40
C ARG A 284 -2.91 13.20 -17.50
N ARG A 285 -2.27 14.06 -18.29
CA ARG A 285 -1.42 13.62 -19.40
C ARG A 285 -0.25 12.74 -18.94
N TRP A 286 0.34 13.08 -17.79
CA TRP A 286 1.41 12.27 -17.20
C TRP A 286 0.86 10.93 -16.71
N LEU A 287 -0.31 10.95 -16.04
CA LEU A 287 -0.98 9.73 -15.57
C LEU A 287 -1.29 8.79 -16.74
N ASP A 288 -1.85 9.29 -17.83
CA ASP A 288 -2.18 8.48 -19.02
C ASP A 288 -0.93 7.75 -19.55
N GLY A 289 0.21 8.44 -19.60
CA GLY A 289 1.49 7.84 -20.00
C GLY A 289 2.01 6.79 -19.02
N VAL A 290 1.82 7.00 -17.72
CA VAL A 290 2.20 6.03 -16.68
C VAL A 290 1.28 4.81 -16.71
N VAL A 291 -0.03 4.98 -16.85
CA VAL A 291 -1.00 3.87 -16.96
C VAL A 291 -0.73 3.03 -18.21
N ASP A 292 -0.44 3.66 -19.36
CA ASP A 292 -0.02 2.97 -20.59
C ASP A 292 1.27 2.16 -20.38
N TYR A 293 2.26 2.76 -19.70
CA TYR A 293 3.51 2.07 -19.39
C TYR A 293 3.29 0.87 -18.44
N LEU A 294 2.49 1.06 -17.39
CA LEU A 294 2.12 0.04 -16.42
C LEU A 294 1.31 -1.09 -17.06
N ASP A 295 0.43 -0.83 -18.03
CA ASP A 295 -0.27 -1.88 -18.80
C ASP A 295 0.73 -2.72 -19.61
N GLY A 296 1.77 -2.07 -20.17
CA GLY A 296 2.90 -2.77 -20.75
C GLY A 296 3.65 -3.65 -19.75
N ASN A 297 3.93 -3.15 -18.53
CA ASN A 297 4.57 -3.94 -17.48
C ASN A 297 3.71 -5.10 -17.00
N ARG A 298 2.40 -4.90 -16.91
CA ARG A 298 1.43 -5.93 -16.54
C ARG A 298 1.47 -7.10 -17.52
N ARG A 299 1.45 -6.81 -18.83
CA ARG A 299 1.59 -7.84 -19.88
C ARG A 299 2.95 -8.52 -19.82
N LEU A 300 4.02 -7.72 -19.70
CA LEU A 300 5.38 -8.24 -19.62
C LEU A 300 5.57 -9.16 -18.39
N LEU A 301 5.02 -8.79 -17.22
CA LEU A 301 5.08 -9.64 -16.04
C LEU A 301 4.42 -10.99 -16.28
N ALA A 302 3.25 -11.03 -16.91
CA ALA A 302 2.57 -12.27 -17.25
C ALA A 302 3.39 -13.16 -18.19
N GLU A 303 4.03 -12.56 -19.21
CA GLU A 303 4.94 -13.25 -20.12
C GLU A 303 6.16 -13.83 -19.37
N LEU A 304 6.82 -13.01 -18.54
CA LEU A 304 8.00 -13.42 -17.79
C LEU A 304 7.70 -14.51 -16.75
N VAL A 305 6.55 -14.45 -16.08
CA VAL A 305 6.10 -15.50 -15.16
C VAL A 305 5.86 -16.81 -15.92
N ALA A 306 5.18 -16.75 -17.06
CA ALA A 306 4.93 -17.93 -17.89
C ALA A 306 6.22 -18.56 -18.43
N GLU A 307 7.21 -17.74 -18.79
CA GLU A 307 8.49 -18.18 -19.36
C GLU A 307 9.46 -18.72 -18.29
N HIS A 308 9.59 -18.02 -17.17
CA HIS A 308 10.68 -18.27 -16.20
C HIS A 308 10.24 -18.91 -14.89
N LEU A 309 8.94 -18.93 -14.58
CA LEU A 309 8.41 -19.40 -13.29
C LEU A 309 7.38 -20.53 -13.47
N PRO A 310 7.81 -21.72 -13.93
CA PRO A 310 6.89 -22.84 -14.12
C PRO A 310 6.22 -23.26 -12.81
N GLY A 311 4.90 -23.37 -12.82
CA GLY A 311 4.09 -23.67 -11.64
C GLY A 311 3.63 -22.43 -10.85
N VAL A 312 4.08 -21.24 -11.25
CA VAL A 312 3.57 -19.98 -10.69
C VAL A 312 2.46 -19.45 -11.58
N ARG A 313 1.39 -18.95 -10.96
CA ARG A 313 0.31 -18.24 -11.67
C ARG A 313 0.27 -16.79 -11.21
N VAL A 314 0.02 -15.88 -12.14
CA VAL A 314 -0.24 -14.48 -11.81
C VAL A 314 -1.70 -14.15 -12.08
N THR A 315 -2.36 -13.55 -11.10
CA THR A 315 -3.65 -12.90 -11.33
C THR A 315 -3.35 -11.59 -12.04
N VAL A 316 -3.64 -11.53 -13.34
CA VAL A 316 -3.35 -10.34 -14.13
C VAL A 316 -4.33 -9.24 -13.72
N PRO A 317 -3.86 -8.12 -13.15
CA PRO A 317 -4.73 -7.10 -12.58
C PRO A 317 -5.57 -6.37 -13.65
N GLU A 318 -6.81 -6.02 -13.31
CA GLU A 318 -7.67 -5.12 -14.09
C GLU A 318 -7.33 -3.64 -13.80
N GLY A 319 -6.79 -3.35 -12.62
CA GLY A 319 -6.27 -2.05 -12.20
C GLY A 319 -5.19 -2.20 -11.11
N THR A 320 -4.71 -1.08 -10.56
CA THR A 320 -3.52 -1.00 -9.68
C THR A 320 -2.21 -1.38 -10.39
N TYR A 321 -1.07 -1.25 -9.72
CA TYR A 321 0.22 -1.78 -10.18
C TYR A 321 0.75 -2.91 -9.28
N ILE A 322 -0.18 -3.71 -8.75
CA ILE A 322 0.06 -4.79 -7.81
C ILE A 322 -0.43 -6.09 -8.45
N ALA A 323 0.38 -7.12 -8.41
CA ALA A 323 0.07 -8.45 -8.91
C ALA A 323 0.03 -9.44 -7.75
N TRP A 324 -0.96 -10.35 -7.81
CA TRP A 324 -1.10 -11.46 -6.88
C TRP A 324 -0.58 -12.73 -7.53
N MET A 325 0.47 -13.32 -6.95
CA MET A 325 1.19 -14.46 -7.52
C MET A 325 0.95 -15.70 -6.66
N ASP A 326 0.52 -16.80 -7.26
CA ASP A 326 0.25 -18.08 -6.63
C ASP A 326 1.39 -19.06 -6.90
N PHE A 327 2.06 -19.50 -5.84
CA PHE A 327 3.19 -20.42 -5.86
C PHE A 327 2.82 -21.83 -5.40
N ARG A 328 1.54 -22.12 -5.11
CA ARG A 328 1.13 -23.39 -4.50
C ARG A 328 1.39 -24.62 -5.38
N ALA A 329 1.55 -24.45 -6.70
CA ALA A 329 1.97 -25.53 -7.60
C ALA A 329 3.50 -25.67 -7.74
N THR A 330 4.27 -24.95 -6.93
CA THR A 330 5.73 -25.10 -6.79
C THR A 330 6.08 -25.90 -5.52
N ALA A 331 7.36 -26.20 -5.33
CA ALA A 331 7.87 -26.83 -4.11
C ALA A 331 8.21 -25.81 -2.99
N LEU A 332 7.99 -24.51 -3.22
CA LEU A 332 8.32 -23.47 -2.25
C LEU A 332 7.31 -23.44 -1.11
N THR A 333 7.83 -23.30 0.10
CA THR A 333 7.05 -23.28 1.35
C THR A 333 7.68 -22.30 2.33
N GLY A 334 6.92 -21.82 3.31
CA GLY A 334 7.40 -20.84 4.29
C GLY A 334 7.13 -19.41 3.83
N ASP A 335 7.92 -18.46 4.34
CA ASP A 335 7.84 -17.05 3.93
C ASP A 335 8.47 -16.88 2.54
N LEU A 336 7.61 -16.71 1.54
CA LEU A 336 8.02 -16.56 0.15
C LEU A 336 8.67 -15.20 -0.10
N GLY A 337 8.30 -14.17 0.66
CA GLY A 337 8.93 -12.85 0.60
C GLY A 337 10.39 -12.90 1.02
N GLU A 338 10.69 -13.57 2.13
CA GLU A 338 12.05 -13.84 2.61
C GLU A 338 12.84 -14.72 1.65
N TRP A 339 12.25 -15.81 1.19
CA TRP A 339 12.92 -16.71 0.26
C TRP A 339 13.40 -15.98 -1.00
N TYR A 340 12.53 -15.15 -1.61
CA TYR A 340 12.89 -14.37 -2.80
C TYR A 340 13.91 -13.26 -2.53
N ARG A 341 13.89 -12.63 -1.35
CA ARG A 341 14.95 -11.67 -0.99
C ARG A 341 16.31 -12.34 -0.96
N GLU A 342 16.41 -13.49 -0.31
CA GLU A 342 17.67 -14.18 -0.07
C GLU A 342 18.22 -14.88 -1.32
N HIS A 343 17.34 -15.48 -2.13
CA HIS A 343 17.75 -16.35 -3.23
C HIS A 343 17.62 -15.69 -4.60
N ALA A 344 16.75 -14.69 -4.74
CA ALA A 344 16.48 -14.00 -6.00
C ALA A 344 16.81 -12.49 -5.94
N GLY A 345 17.22 -11.94 -4.80
CA GLY A 345 17.52 -10.50 -4.69
C GLY A 345 16.30 -9.60 -4.95
N VAL A 346 15.08 -10.11 -4.78
CA VAL A 346 13.83 -9.36 -5.00
C VAL A 346 13.02 -9.35 -3.70
N ALA A 347 12.69 -8.16 -3.21
CA ALA A 347 11.86 -8.00 -2.02
C ALA A 347 10.38 -7.93 -2.38
N MET A 348 9.64 -8.99 -2.08
CA MET A 348 8.18 -9.06 -2.22
C MET A 348 7.49 -9.12 -0.85
N THR A 349 6.17 -8.88 -0.84
CA THR A 349 5.35 -9.14 0.34
C THR A 349 4.87 -10.59 0.32
N ASP A 350 5.11 -11.32 1.42
CA ASP A 350 4.53 -12.65 1.62
C ASP A 350 3.01 -12.58 1.70
N GLY A 351 2.33 -13.52 1.05
CA GLY A 351 0.88 -13.52 0.93
C GLY A 351 0.15 -13.68 2.27
N LEU A 352 0.76 -14.30 3.29
CA LEU A 352 0.13 -14.42 4.61
C LEU A 352 -0.11 -13.06 5.27
N ALA A 353 0.69 -12.04 4.92
CA ALA A 353 0.46 -10.67 5.37
C ALA A 353 -0.88 -10.10 4.85
N CYS A 354 -1.38 -10.63 3.73
CA CYS A 354 -2.68 -10.28 3.14
C CYS A 354 -3.84 -11.15 3.67
N GLY A 355 -3.64 -11.90 4.75
CA GLY A 355 -4.66 -12.77 5.36
C GLY A 355 -4.35 -14.26 5.18
N ALA A 356 -5.05 -15.12 5.94
CA ALA A 356 -4.75 -16.55 5.99
C ALA A 356 -4.85 -17.25 4.62
N VAL A 357 -5.74 -16.77 3.76
CA VAL A 357 -5.93 -17.26 2.38
C VAL A 357 -4.73 -16.99 1.48
N GLY A 358 -3.82 -16.09 1.87
CA GLY A 358 -2.62 -15.78 1.12
C GLY A 358 -1.46 -16.74 1.35
N ALA A 359 -1.64 -17.82 2.11
CA ALA A 359 -0.66 -18.89 2.21
C ALA A 359 -0.24 -19.39 0.81
N GLY A 360 1.07 -19.43 0.56
CA GLY A 360 1.63 -19.84 -0.74
C GLY A 360 1.48 -18.81 -1.86
N HIS A 361 1.18 -17.55 -1.54
CA HIS A 361 1.11 -16.46 -2.50
C HIS A 361 2.14 -15.37 -2.18
N THR A 362 2.39 -14.48 -3.14
CA THR A 362 3.05 -13.19 -2.89
C THR A 362 2.30 -12.04 -3.54
N ARG A 363 2.50 -10.86 -2.96
CA ARG A 363 2.07 -9.59 -3.53
C ARG A 363 3.30 -8.89 -4.11
N PHE A 364 3.25 -8.60 -5.42
CA PHE A 364 4.35 -8.04 -6.21
C PHE A 364 3.97 -6.69 -6.83
N VAL A 365 4.79 -5.67 -6.63
CA VAL A 365 4.61 -4.32 -7.19
C VAL A 365 5.40 -4.18 -8.50
N PHE A 366 4.70 -4.01 -9.63
CA PHE A 366 5.31 -3.90 -10.96
C PHE A 366 5.43 -2.45 -11.49
N ALA A 367 5.33 -1.46 -10.61
CA ALA A 367 5.60 -0.05 -10.93
C ALA A 367 7.11 0.28 -10.88
N LEU A 368 7.87 -0.34 -11.77
CA LEU A 368 9.31 -0.17 -11.93
C LEU A 368 9.71 -0.20 -13.42
N PRO A 369 10.90 0.32 -13.80
CA PRO A 369 11.43 0.23 -15.16
C PRO A 369 11.43 -1.20 -15.71
N ARG A 370 11.13 -1.39 -17.00
CA ARG A 370 11.09 -2.70 -17.65
C ARG A 370 12.42 -3.46 -17.57
N PRO A 371 13.60 -2.82 -17.70
CA PRO A 371 14.86 -3.52 -17.47
C PRO A 371 14.94 -4.18 -16.09
N LEU A 372 14.49 -3.48 -15.04
CA LEU A 372 14.47 -4.01 -13.67
C LEU A 372 13.39 -5.07 -13.48
N LEU A 373 12.21 -4.92 -14.11
CA LEU A 373 11.18 -5.96 -14.10
C LEU A 373 11.67 -7.26 -14.74
N ARG A 374 12.44 -7.17 -15.84
CA ARG A 374 13.08 -8.36 -16.46
C ARG A 374 14.11 -8.97 -15.54
N GLU A 375 14.92 -8.15 -14.87
CA GLU A 375 15.90 -8.63 -13.89
C GLU A 375 15.22 -9.44 -12.78
N CYS A 376 14.09 -8.97 -12.22
CA CYS A 376 13.33 -9.71 -11.20
C CYS A 376 12.96 -11.14 -11.62
N SER A 377 12.66 -11.35 -12.91
CA SER A 377 12.31 -12.68 -13.43
C SER A 377 13.53 -13.56 -13.74
N ALA A 378 14.66 -12.95 -14.10
CA ALA A 378 15.87 -13.64 -14.55
C ALA A 378 16.67 -14.29 -13.41
N VAL A 379 16.49 -13.83 -12.15
CA VAL A 379 17.25 -14.36 -11.00
C VAL A 379 16.85 -15.81 -10.62
N ASN A 380 15.83 -16.37 -11.26
CA ASN A 380 15.35 -17.75 -11.01
C ASN A 380 16.05 -18.85 -11.82
N THR A 381 17.25 -18.58 -12.36
CA THR A 381 18.11 -19.67 -12.87
C THR A 381 18.78 -20.49 -11.76
N CYS A 382 18.55 -20.16 -10.49
CA CYS A 382 18.89 -21.02 -9.36
C CYS A 382 17.85 -22.16 -9.24
N PRO A 383 18.25 -23.45 -9.24
CA PRO A 383 17.29 -24.54 -9.28
C PRO A 383 16.38 -24.53 -8.06
N LEU A 384 15.07 -24.47 -8.32
CA LEU A 384 14.04 -24.87 -7.36
C LEU A 384 14.46 -26.21 -6.73
N PRO A 385 14.36 -26.38 -5.41
CA PRO A 385 14.78 -27.61 -4.74
C PRO A 385 14.13 -28.83 -5.42
N GLY A 386 14.97 -29.70 -6.01
CA GLY A 386 14.56 -30.87 -6.79
C GLY A 386 15.00 -30.91 -8.26
N ARG A 387 15.60 -29.84 -8.81
CA ARG A 387 16.20 -29.86 -10.16
C ARG A 387 17.72 -30.02 -10.12
N THR A 388 18.23 -31.06 -10.78
CA THR A 388 19.64 -31.14 -11.18
C THR A 388 19.96 -30.03 -12.18
N ALA A 389 21.01 -29.25 -11.90
CA ALA A 389 21.45 -28.15 -12.74
C ALA A 389 21.76 -28.61 -14.17
N MET A 390 21.21 -27.92 -15.18
CA MET A 390 21.77 -27.93 -16.53
C MET A 390 22.99 -26.99 -16.57
N PRO A 391 24.06 -27.29 -17.33
CA PRO A 391 25.25 -26.45 -17.34
C PRO A 391 24.92 -25.08 -17.95
N CYS A 392 25.10 -24.01 -17.16
CA CYS A 392 24.93 -22.64 -17.61
C CYS A 392 26.09 -22.25 -18.55
N THR A 393 25.79 -21.83 -19.78
CA THR A 393 26.78 -21.33 -20.74
C THR A 393 27.01 -19.81 -20.64
N LEU A 394 26.33 -19.13 -19.73
CA LEU A 394 26.50 -17.70 -19.47
C LEU A 394 27.35 -17.50 -18.21
N ARG A 395 28.52 -16.88 -18.38
CA ARG A 395 29.42 -16.50 -17.27
C ARG A 395 28.74 -15.43 -16.40
N CYS A 396 28.20 -15.84 -15.26
CA CYS A 396 27.80 -14.96 -14.16
C CYS A 396 29.03 -14.58 -13.31
N PRO A 397 29.28 -13.29 -12.97
CA PRO A 397 30.42 -12.88 -12.15
C PRO A 397 30.33 -13.30 -10.67
N VAL A 398 29.16 -13.76 -10.21
CA VAL A 398 28.87 -14.02 -8.79
C VAL A 398 29.40 -15.37 -8.31
N CYS A 399 29.72 -16.31 -9.21
CA CYS A 399 30.06 -17.70 -8.84
C CYS A 399 31.56 -18.01 -8.74
N THR A 400 32.47 -17.05 -8.92
CA THR A 400 33.92 -17.32 -9.03
C THR A 400 34.76 -17.05 -7.78
N THR A 401 34.18 -16.91 -6.59
CA THR A 401 34.97 -16.73 -5.36
C THR A 401 34.45 -17.56 -4.20
N ARG A 402 34.80 -18.85 -4.20
CA ARG A 402 35.22 -19.63 -3.00
C ARG A 402 35.48 -21.08 -3.40
N GLY A 403 36.75 -21.37 -3.67
CA GLY A 403 37.29 -22.72 -3.65
C GLY A 403 37.75 -23.08 -2.24
N ASP A 404 37.43 -24.33 -1.88
CA ASP A 404 38.13 -25.25 -0.97
C ASP A 404 38.39 -24.86 0.50
N ALA A 405 37.82 -25.65 1.42
CA ALA A 405 38.57 -26.71 2.11
C ALA A 405 37.67 -27.54 3.07
N SER A 406 38.07 -28.79 3.23
CA SER A 406 37.47 -29.95 3.89
C SER A 406 37.56 -29.95 5.44
N GLY A 407 36.70 -30.75 6.11
CA GLY A 407 36.94 -31.17 7.50
C GLY A 407 35.71 -31.64 8.29
N SER A 408 35.69 -32.91 8.69
CA SER A 408 34.66 -33.66 9.44
C SER A 408 34.48 -33.26 10.93
N PRO A 409 33.46 -33.78 11.66
CA PRO A 409 32.88 -33.16 12.86
C PRO A 409 33.45 -33.67 14.19
N ARG A 410 33.30 -32.87 15.28
CA ARG A 410 33.41 -33.34 16.67
C ARG A 410 32.39 -32.69 17.61
N ASN A 411 31.80 -33.55 18.43
CA ASN A 411 30.91 -33.34 19.59
C ASN A 411 31.45 -32.35 20.65
N GLY A 412 30.53 -31.78 21.45
CA GLY A 412 30.87 -31.27 22.79
C GLY A 412 29.84 -30.38 23.51
N LEU A 413 28.88 -31.04 24.19
CA LEU A 413 28.31 -30.75 25.53
C LEU A 413 28.02 -29.29 26.02
N VAL A 414 26.72 -29.07 26.27
CA VAL A 414 26.05 -28.65 27.54
C VAL A 414 26.73 -27.63 28.47
N GLY A 415 25.99 -26.55 28.78
CA GLY A 415 26.16 -25.73 29.99
C GLY A 415 24.96 -24.83 30.27
N HIS A 416 24.16 -25.20 31.27
CA HIS A 416 23.08 -24.39 31.87
C HIS A 416 23.64 -23.23 32.71
N ALA A 417 22.94 -22.07 32.69
CA ALA A 417 22.75 -21.22 33.88
C ALA A 417 21.60 -20.20 33.64
N SER A 418 20.56 -20.26 34.48
CA SER A 418 19.72 -19.09 34.84
C SER A 418 20.39 -18.37 36.03
N PRO A 419 20.07 -17.09 36.35
CA PRO A 419 18.85 -16.79 37.13
C PRO A 419 18.18 -15.38 36.93
N VAL A 420 16.86 -15.36 37.21
CA VAL A 420 16.10 -14.40 38.06
C VAL A 420 15.87 -12.93 37.64
N ALA A 421 14.59 -12.69 37.31
CA ALA A 421 13.64 -11.63 37.72
C ALA A 421 14.05 -10.15 37.96
N GLY A 422 13.32 -9.27 37.25
CA GLY A 422 12.54 -8.20 37.89
C GLY A 422 12.97 -6.76 37.61
N SER A 423 12.32 -6.08 36.65
CA SER A 423 11.77 -4.74 36.91
C SER A 423 10.74 -4.34 35.84
N THR A 424 9.61 -3.86 36.31
CA THR A 424 8.50 -3.30 35.55
C THR A 424 8.88 -1.94 34.94
N ARG A 425 8.80 -1.82 33.62
CA ARG A 425 8.56 -0.54 32.93
C ARG A 425 7.47 -0.74 31.90
N ARG A 426 6.37 0.01 32.06
CA ARG A 426 5.35 0.19 31.03
C ARG A 426 6.01 0.90 29.85
N SER A 427 6.13 0.20 28.73
CA SER A 427 6.54 0.73 27.44
C SER A 427 5.31 0.86 26.54
N PHE A 428 5.15 2.04 25.94
CA PHE A 428 4.25 2.28 24.80
C PHE A 428 4.49 1.24 23.69
N PRO A 429 3.44 0.73 23.02
CA PRO A 429 3.63 -0.38 22.09
C PRO A 429 4.19 0.09 20.75
N ALA A 430 5.29 -0.56 20.35
CA ALA A 430 5.98 -0.46 19.08
C ALA A 430 5.20 -1.22 17.98
N VAL A 431 4.18 -0.59 17.39
CA VAL A 431 3.30 -1.25 16.40
C VAL A 431 3.53 -0.76 14.96
N VAL A 432 4.12 0.41 14.75
CA VAL A 432 4.38 0.94 13.39
C VAL A 432 5.46 0.13 12.62
N ALA A 433 6.20 -0.75 13.29
CA ALA A 433 7.23 -1.58 12.64
C ALA A 433 6.66 -2.85 11.96
N ARG A 434 5.49 -3.36 12.38
CA ARG A 434 4.97 -4.64 11.85
C ARG A 434 4.27 -4.51 10.50
N SER A 435 3.64 -3.37 10.24
CA SER A 435 3.02 -3.07 8.93
C SER A 435 4.02 -2.98 7.77
N CYS A 436 5.33 -2.98 8.06
CA CYS A 436 6.44 -2.94 7.10
C CYS A 436 7.38 -4.17 7.18
N GLY A 437 7.02 -5.24 7.89
CA GLY A 437 7.83 -6.48 7.93
C GLY A 437 9.14 -6.39 8.72
N PHE A 438 9.24 -5.56 9.77
CA PHE A 438 10.44 -5.52 10.62
C PHE A 438 10.48 -6.65 11.66
N VAL A 439 11.57 -7.42 11.66
CA VAL A 439 12.06 -8.18 12.83
C VAL A 439 13.14 -7.32 13.50
N PRO A 440 13.06 -7.03 14.81
CA PRO A 440 14.04 -6.16 15.45
C PRO A 440 15.40 -6.87 15.63
N THR A 441 16.42 -6.38 14.94
CA THR A 441 17.83 -6.73 15.23
C THR A 441 18.31 -5.89 16.41
N ALA A 442 18.83 -6.53 17.46
CA ALA A 442 19.38 -5.85 18.63
C ALA A 442 20.59 -4.98 18.24
N LEU A 443 20.51 -3.67 18.50
CA LEU A 443 21.63 -2.73 18.35
C LEU A 443 22.67 -2.97 19.45
N SER A 444 23.90 -3.26 19.06
CA SER A 444 25.06 -3.25 19.96
C SER A 444 25.38 -1.81 20.43
N PRO A 445 25.83 -1.60 21.68
CA PRO A 445 26.08 -0.27 22.20
C PRO A 445 27.37 0.34 21.62
N VAL A 446 27.29 1.61 21.20
CA VAL A 446 28.44 2.45 20.82
C VAL A 446 29.12 3.00 22.09
N PRO A 447 30.46 3.10 22.16
CA PRO A 447 31.16 3.56 23.35
C PRO A 447 31.05 5.09 23.50
N THR A 448 30.73 5.55 24.70
CA THR A 448 30.76 6.98 25.08
C THR A 448 32.20 7.45 25.26
N SER A 449 32.65 8.44 24.48
CA SER A 449 33.90 9.17 24.78
C SER A 449 33.62 10.38 25.67
N SER A 450 34.34 10.44 26.79
CA SER A 450 34.34 11.55 27.75
C SER A 450 35.06 12.79 27.20
N ALA A 451 34.49 13.98 27.41
CA ALA A 451 35.20 15.26 27.32
C ALA A 451 34.85 16.16 28.54
N PRO A 452 35.78 17.01 29.01
CA PRO A 452 35.83 17.43 30.40
C PRO A 452 35.07 18.74 30.71
N ALA A 453 34.75 18.89 31.99
CA ALA A 453 34.09 20.03 32.60
C ALA A 453 34.95 21.32 32.53
N GLY A 454 34.33 22.42 32.10
CA GLY A 454 34.87 23.76 32.18
C GLY A 454 33.81 24.71 32.75
N SER A 455 34.02 25.14 34.00
CA SER A 455 33.21 26.14 34.70
C SER A 455 33.31 27.52 34.05
N ASN A 456 32.22 28.29 33.94
CA ASN A 456 32.32 29.70 34.31
C ASN A 456 31.01 30.39 34.71
N ARG A 457 31.19 31.36 35.60
CA ARG A 457 30.22 31.98 36.51
C ARG A 457 29.43 33.12 35.87
N ARG A 458 28.27 33.36 36.50
CA ARG A 458 27.42 34.57 36.46
C ARG A 458 28.20 35.89 36.50
N ARG A 459 27.69 36.93 35.80
CA ARG A 459 27.48 38.30 36.30
C ARG A 459 26.83 39.21 35.22
N HIS A 460 25.69 39.80 35.56
CA HIS A 460 25.20 41.12 35.13
C HIS A 460 25.81 42.21 36.07
N PRO A 461 25.65 43.55 35.91
CA PRO A 461 25.16 44.44 34.83
C PRO A 461 26.20 45.59 34.57
N PRO A 462 25.93 46.90 34.31
CA PRO A 462 24.74 47.77 34.54
C PRO A 462 23.72 47.80 33.38
#